data_AF-A0A6B2EBH2-F1
#
_entry.id   AF-A0A6B2EBH2-F1
#
_cell.length_a   1.000
_cell.length_b   1.000
_cell.length_c   1.000
_cell.angle_alpha   90.00
_cell.angle_beta   90.00
_cell.angle_gamma   90.00
#
_symmetry.space_group_name_H-M   'P 1'
#
loop_
_entity.id
_entity.type
_entity.pdbx_description
1 polymer ?
#
loop_
_entity_poly.entity_id
_entity_poly.type
_entity_poly.pdbx_seq_one_letter_code
_entity_poly.pdbx_strand_id
1 'polypeptide(L)'
;GKVLRVQVETFSANTITILLENTESSREKRKFLKLTFITGSIYLVLGLLSGVFGSIFGHIFMLFLTLIPVYLHFNVFESETVTFVRHFALQNTTKYSSGRVENRLIPTHSIHDIVINEVIQRQRVIFMLQILLEQEIKKKERIFSLFEKSKPNLQCLEFIYNLLHKRWEKS
;
A
#
# COMPACT_ATOMS: atom_id res chain seq x y z
N GLY A 1 4.49 -12.51 8.09
CA GLY A 1 4.41 -11.14 7.55
C GLY A 1 4.58 -11.19 6.04
N LYS A 2 4.22 -10.14 5.31
CA LYS A 2 4.51 -10.06 3.87
C LYS A 2 6.02 -9.92 3.65
N VAL A 3 6.55 -10.53 2.59
CA VAL A 3 7.97 -10.39 2.25
C VAL A 3 8.16 -9.10 1.46
N LEU A 4 8.74 -8.09 2.11
CA LEU A 4 9.01 -6.78 1.53
C LEU A 4 10.49 -6.68 1.17
N ARG A 5 10.78 -6.18 -0.03
CA ARG A 5 12.14 -5.82 -0.42
C ARG A 5 12.31 -4.32 -0.21
N VAL A 6 13.25 -3.96 0.65
CA VAL A 6 13.63 -2.56 0.90
C VAL A 6 14.77 -2.21 -0.04
N GLN A 7 14.60 -1.16 -0.84
CA GLN A 7 15.65 -0.56 -1.64
C GLN A 7 15.82 0.89 -1.19
N VAL A 8 17.06 1.28 -0.88
CA VAL A 8 17.40 2.64 -0.49
C VAL A 8 18.23 3.24 -1.60
N GLU A 9 17.69 4.25 -2.26
CA GLU A 9 18.35 4.99 -3.32
C GLU A 9 18.71 6.38 -2.83
N THR A 10 20.00 6.69 -2.81
CA THR A 10 20.50 8.02 -2.48
C THR A 10 20.91 8.73 -3.77
N PHE A 11 20.02 9.56 -4.30
CA PHE A 11 20.29 10.33 -5.52
C PHE A 11 21.26 11.50 -5.27
N SER A 12 21.24 12.08 -4.07
CA SER A 12 22.04 13.26 -3.72
C SER A 12 22.33 13.31 -2.22
N ALA A 13 23.28 14.15 -1.81
CA ALA A 13 23.49 14.51 -0.41
C ALA A 13 22.24 15.11 0.28
N ASN A 14 21.22 15.51 -0.48
CA ASN A 14 20.00 16.08 0.08
C ASN A 14 18.74 15.24 -0.17
N THR A 15 18.85 14.10 -0.87
CA THR A 15 17.69 13.29 -1.27
C THR A 15 17.91 11.82 -0.93
N ILE A 16 16.99 11.27 -0.15
CA ILE A 16 16.91 9.83 0.12
C ILE A 16 15.55 9.30 -0.30
N THR A 17 15.57 8.22 -1.07
CA THR A 17 14.36 7.53 -1.51
C THR A 17 14.38 6.12 -0.93
N ILE A 18 13.32 5.77 -0.21
CA ILE A 18 13.12 4.45 0.38
C ILE A 18 11.96 3.81 -0.35
N LEU A 19 12.26 2.77 -1.13
CA LEU A 19 11.30 1.98 -1.87
C LEU A 19 11.05 0.67 -1.10
N LEU A 20 9.80 0.46 -0.70
CA LEU A 20 9.30 -0.85 -0.24
C LEU A 20 8.51 -1.50 -1.35
N GLU A 21 9.10 -2.54 -1.92
CA GLU A 21 8.48 -3.35 -2.96
C GLU A 21 7.87 -4.62 -2.34
N ASN A 22 6.62 -4.89 -2.69
CA ASN A 22 5.96 -6.13 -2.30
C ASN A 22 6.33 -7.25 -3.29
N THR A 23 7.32 -8.07 -2.90
CA THR A 23 7.78 -9.21 -3.72
C THR A 23 6.70 -10.27 -3.92
N GLU A 24 5.71 -10.34 -3.03
CA GLU A 24 4.60 -11.29 -3.13
C GLU A 24 3.44 -10.76 -3.99
N SER A 25 3.48 -9.49 -4.42
CA SER A 25 2.42 -8.86 -5.22
C SER A 25 2.11 -9.68 -6.49
N SER A 26 3.14 -10.09 -7.24
CA SER A 26 2.99 -10.93 -8.43
C SER A 26 2.40 -12.31 -8.14
N ARG A 27 2.62 -12.86 -6.94
CA ARG A 27 2.03 -14.14 -6.51
C ARG A 27 0.56 -13.97 -6.13
N GLU A 28 0.21 -12.91 -5.40
CA GLU A 28 -1.18 -12.56 -5.07
C GLU A 28 -2.00 -12.31 -6.33
N LYS A 29 -1.46 -11.55 -7.30
CA LYS A 29 -2.06 -11.33 -8.61
C LYS A 29 -2.38 -12.62 -9.35
N ARG A 30 -1.41 -13.55 -9.43
CA ARG A 30 -1.61 -14.85 -10.07
C ARG A 30 -2.67 -15.70 -9.37
N LYS A 31 -2.79 -15.62 -8.04
CA LYS A 31 -3.85 -16.32 -7.31
C LYS A 31 -5.23 -15.79 -7.67
N PHE A 32 -5.42 -14.46 -7.67
CA PHE A 32 -6.70 -13.85 -8.06
C PHE A 32 -7.03 -14.10 -9.53
N LEU A 33 -6.06 -14.00 -10.43
CA LEU A 33 -6.25 -14.27 -11.86
C LEU A 33 -6.60 -15.74 -12.14
N LYS A 34 -5.96 -16.69 -11.44
CA LYS A 34 -6.33 -18.10 -11.54
C LYS A 34 -7.75 -18.33 -11.04
N LEU A 35 -8.12 -17.69 -9.92
CA LEU A 35 -9.46 -17.82 -9.36
C LEU A 35 -10.53 -17.25 -10.31
N THR A 36 -10.32 -16.05 -10.89
CA THR A 36 -11.26 -15.47 -11.88
C THR A 36 -11.40 -16.35 -13.12
N PHE A 37 -10.30 -16.91 -13.61
CA PHE A 37 -10.31 -17.78 -14.78
C PHE A 37 -11.08 -19.08 -14.51
N ILE A 38 -10.87 -19.71 -13.35
CA ILE A 38 -11.56 -20.94 -12.96
C ILE A 38 -13.07 -20.66 -12.79
N THR A 39 -13.44 -19.61 -12.05
CA THR A 39 -14.87 -19.29 -11.83
C THR A 39 -15.58 -18.89 -13.12
N GLY A 40 -14.92 -18.11 -13.98
CA GLY A 40 -15.44 -17.76 -15.31
C GLY A 40 -15.60 -18.96 -16.24
N SER A 41 -14.64 -19.89 -16.23
CA SER A 41 -14.70 -21.12 -17.05
C SER A 41 -15.84 -22.03 -16.61
N ILE A 42 -16.01 -22.22 -15.29
CA ILE A 42 -17.12 -23.00 -14.73
C ILE A 42 -18.46 -22.40 -15.15
N TYR A 43 -18.60 -21.07 -15.06
CA TYR A 43 -19.81 -20.37 -15.49
C TYR A 43 -20.11 -20.57 -16.98
N LEU A 44 -19.10 -20.43 -17.83
CA LEU A 44 -19.26 -20.57 -19.28
C LEU A 44 -19.70 -22.00 -19.66
N VAL A 45 -19.11 -23.03 -19.04
CA VAL A 45 -19.49 -24.43 -19.26
C VAL A 45 -20.92 -24.71 -18.77
N LEU A 46 -21.28 -24.23 -17.58
CA LEU A 46 -22.65 -24.35 -17.05
C LEU A 46 -23.67 -23.65 -17.94
N GLY A 47 -23.35 -22.45 -18.43
CA GLY A 47 -24.22 -21.68 -19.33
C GLY A 47 -24.44 -22.36 -20.69
N LEU A 48 -23.40 -22.97 -21.25
CA LEU A 48 -23.48 -23.70 -22.53
C LEU A 48 -24.24 -25.03 -22.40
N LEU A 49 -24.05 -25.76 -21.30
CA LEU A 49 -24.71 -27.04 -21.06
C LEU A 49 -26.19 -26.91 -20.69
N SER A 50 -26.56 -25.85 -19.95
CA SER A 50 -27.93 -25.68 -19.43
C SER A 50 -28.85 -24.91 -20.38
N GLY A 51 -28.36 -24.41 -21.52
CA GLY A 51 -29.20 -23.94 -22.62
C GLY A 51 -30.21 -22.86 -22.24
N VAL A 52 -29.86 -21.94 -21.32
CA VAL A 52 -30.68 -20.84 -20.76
C VAL A 52 -31.33 -21.21 -19.41
N PHE A 53 -31.12 -20.34 -18.42
CA PHE A 53 -31.72 -20.26 -17.08
C PHE A 53 -31.00 -20.96 -15.92
N GLY A 54 -30.05 -20.22 -15.34
CA GLY A 54 -30.12 -20.02 -13.90
C GLY A 54 -31.21 -18.99 -13.58
N SER A 55 -31.82 -19.05 -12.39
CA SER A 55 -32.60 -17.91 -11.86
C SER A 55 -31.78 -16.61 -11.99
N ILE A 56 -32.43 -15.46 -12.15
CA ILE A 56 -31.77 -14.13 -12.16
C ILE A 56 -30.78 -14.01 -10.99
N PHE A 57 -31.13 -14.57 -9.83
CA PHE A 57 -30.27 -14.65 -8.65
C PHE A 57 -28.96 -15.42 -8.89
N GLY A 58 -28.97 -16.51 -9.67
CA GLY A 58 -27.78 -17.26 -10.04
C GLY A 58 -26.84 -16.44 -10.92
N HIS A 59 -27.39 -15.71 -11.90
CA HIS A 59 -26.59 -14.82 -12.75
C HIS A 59 -25.96 -13.66 -11.96
N ILE A 60 -26.72 -13.06 -11.05
CA ILE A 60 -26.21 -12.01 -10.14
C ILE A 60 -25.09 -12.56 -9.24
N PHE A 61 -25.29 -13.73 -8.64
CA PHE A 61 -24.29 -14.36 -7.78
C PHE A 61 -22.98 -14.66 -8.54
N MET A 62 -23.07 -15.18 -9.76
CA MET A 62 -21.90 -15.47 -10.60
C MET A 62 -21.19 -14.19 -11.09
N LEU A 63 -21.94 -13.13 -11.35
CA LEU A 63 -21.40 -11.80 -11.65
C LEU A 63 -20.57 -11.27 -10.47
N PHE A 64 -21.06 -11.40 -9.23
CA PHE A 64 -20.26 -11.06 -8.05
C PHE A 64 -19.03 -11.97 -7.89
N LEU A 65 -19.18 -13.28 -8.13
CA LEU A 65 -18.08 -14.26 -8.02
C LEU A 65 -16.92 -13.98 -8.98
N THR A 66 -17.20 -13.31 -10.11
CA THR A 66 -16.20 -12.91 -11.11
C THR A 66 -15.69 -11.49 -10.89
N LEU A 67 -16.57 -10.53 -10.60
CA LEU A 67 -16.21 -9.12 -10.39
C LEU A 67 -15.38 -8.89 -9.13
N ILE A 68 -15.69 -9.57 -8.02
CA ILE A 68 -14.98 -9.38 -6.75
C ILE A 68 -13.48 -9.69 -6.91
N PRO A 69 -13.06 -10.85 -7.41
CA PRO A 69 -11.64 -11.14 -7.55
C PRO A 69 -10.95 -10.28 -8.64
N VAL A 70 -11.67 -9.80 -9.66
CA VAL A 70 -11.16 -8.77 -10.60
C VAL A 70 -10.91 -7.44 -9.87
N TYR A 71 -11.88 -6.96 -9.09
CA TYR A 71 -11.74 -5.74 -8.29
C TYR A 71 -10.59 -5.85 -7.29
N LEU A 72 -10.46 -7.00 -6.62
CA LEU A 72 -9.36 -7.26 -5.69
C LEU A 72 -8.00 -7.28 -6.42
N HIS A 73 -7.92 -7.82 -7.63
CA HIS A 73 -6.71 -7.79 -8.45
C HIS A 73 -6.23 -6.37 -8.72
N PHE A 74 -7.13 -5.45 -9.07
CA PHE A 74 -6.79 -4.05 -9.32
C PHE A 74 -6.33 -3.28 -8.06
N ASN A 75 -6.77 -3.73 -6.89
CA ASN A 75 -6.43 -3.13 -5.60
C ASN A 75 -5.17 -3.71 -4.95
N VAL A 76 -4.51 -4.72 -5.56
CA VAL A 76 -3.23 -5.22 -5.05
C VAL A 76 -2.18 -4.11 -5.16
N PHE A 77 -1.54 -3.76 -4.05
CA PHE A 77 -0.43 -2.79 -4.07
C PHE A 77 0.85 -3.45 -4.58
N GLU A 78 1.65 -2.71 -5.34
CA GLU A 78 2.94 -3.17 -5.87
C GLU A 78 4.09 -2.66 -5.02
N SER A 79 4.12 -1.35 -4.79
CA SER A 79 5.21 -0.71 -4.09
C SER A 79 4.76 0.56 -3.38
N GLU A 80 5.50 0.93 -2.35
CA GLU A 80 5.33 2.18 -1.61
C GLU A 80 6.69 2.84 -1.48
N THR A 81 6.78 4.09 -1.88
CA THR A 81 8.03 4.84 -1.98
C THR A 81 7.92 6.10 -1.15
N VAL A 82 8.87 6.29 -0.23
CA VAL A 82 9.00 7.52 0.54
C VAL A 82 10.28 8.22 0.11
N THR A 83 10.13 9.39 -0.49
CA THR A 83 11.23 10.26 -0.90
C THR A 83 11.30 11.45 0.05
N PHE A 84 12.41 11.58 0.75
CA PHE A 84 12.71 12.73 1.58
C PHE A 84 13.71 13.64 0.86
N VAL A 85 13.30 14.88 0.63
CA VAL A 85 14.16 15.94 0.10
C VAL A 85 14.40 16.96 1.22
N ARG A 86 15.65 17.11 1.63
CA ARG A 86 16.07 18.02 2.70
C ARG A 86 15.59 19.45 2.41
N HIS A 87 14.98 20.09 3.42
CA HIS A 87 14.41 21.45 3.37
C HIS A 87 13.23 21.67 2.40
N PHE A 88 12.76 20.65 1.68
CA PHE A 88 11.67 20.82 0.74
C PHE A 88 10.41 20.10 1.23
N ALA A 89 10.39 18.78 1.09
CA ALA A 89 9.24 17.99 1.43
C ALA A 89 9.59 16.51 1.61
N LEU A 90 8.72 15.83 2.33
CA LEU A 90 8.57 14.39 2.30
C LEU A 90 7.44 14.01 1.34
N GLN A 91 7.75 13.16 0.37
CA GLN A 91 6.81 12.66 -0.60
C GLN A 91 6.56 11.17 -0.35
N ASN A 92 5.31 10.79 -0.09
CA ASN A 92 4.89 9.39 -0.04
C ASN A 92 4.13 9.04 -1.32
N THR A 93 4.59 8.01 -2.02
CA THR A 93 4.03 7.55 -3.30
C THR A 93 3.67 6.08 -3.21
N THR A 94 2.40 5.74 -3.38
CA THR A 94 1.90 4.37 -3.38
C THR A 94 1.51 3.97 -4.80
N LYS A 95 2.08 2.89 -5.30
CA LYS A 95 1.78 2.34 -6.63
C LYS A 95 0.95 1.06 -6.51
N TYR A 96 -0.16 1.04 -7.23
CA TYR A 96 -1.07 -0.10 -7.29
C TYR A 96 -0.92 -0.88 -8.60
N SER A 97 -1.36 -2.15 -8.58
CA SER A 97 -1.34 -3.04 -9.74
C SER A 97 -2.22 -2.57 -10.90
N SER A 98 -3.17 -1.68 -10.63
CA SER A 98 -3.97 -1.01 -11.66
C SER A 98 -3.20 0.06 -12.44
N GLY A 99 -1.95 0.35 -12.07
CA GLY A 99 -1.19 1.49 -12.58
C GLY A 99 -1.55 2.81 -11.89
N ARG A 100 -2.54 2.79 -10.97
CA ARG A 100 -2.86 3.95 -10.14
C ARG A 100 -1.67 4.29 -9.25
N VAL A 101 -1.29 5.57 -9.26
CA VAL A 101 -0.26 6.13 -8.39
C VAL A 101 -0.92 7.15 -7.49
N GLU A 102 -0.85 6.95 -6.19
CA GLU A 102 -1.26 7.93 -5.19
C GLU A 102 -0.02 8.61 -4.66
N ASN A 103 0.04 9.94 -4.79
CA ASN A 103 1.16 10.74 -4.32
C ASN A 103 0.66 11.75 -3.29
N ARG A 104 1.35 11.83 -2.15
CA ARG A 104 1.14 12.84 -1.12
C ARG A 104 2.45 13.51 -0.79
N LEU A 105 2.45 14.84 -0.86
CA LEU A 105 3.61 15.67 -0.55
C LEU A 105 3.35 16.46 0.73
N ILE A 106 4.29 16.37 1.67
CA ILE A 106 4.24 17.00 2.99
C ILE A 106 5.46 17.92 3.10
N PRO A 107 5.27 19.24 3.16
CA PRO A 107 6.37 20.17 3.29
C PRO A 107 7.16 19.96 4.58
N THR A 108 8.49 20.08 4.52
CA THR A 108 9.38 19.86 5.68
C THR A 108 9.06 20.80 6.84
N HIS A 109 8.69 22.05 6.57
CA HIS A 109 8.33 23.04 7.61
C HIS A 109 7.09 22.67 8.42
N SER A 110 6.25 21.77 7.90
CA SER A 110 5.04 21.34 8.57
C SER A 110 5.21 20.07 9.40
N ILE A 111 6.37 19.44 9.31
CA ILE A 111 6.70 18.21 10.04
C ILE A 111 7.23 18.63 11.40
N HIS A 112 6.47 18.32 12.45
CA HIS A 112 6.88 18.54 13.82
C HIS A 112 7.82 17.43 14.29
N ASP A 113 7.44 16.18 14.07
CA ASP A 113 8.23 15.02 14.46
C ASP A 113 7.88 13.77 13.64
N ILE A 114 8.76 12.78 13.62
CA ILE A 114 8.53 11.45 13.05
C ILE A 114 8.63 10.44 14.19
N VAL A 115 7.57 9.67 14.43
CA VAL A 115 7.51 8.71 15.54
C VAL A 115 7.10 7.33 15.03
N ILE A 116 7.66 6.28 15.62
CA ILE A 116 7.12 4.93 15.46
C ILE A 116 6.01 4.77 16.50
N ASN A 117 4.78 4.63 16.05
CA ASN A 117 3.63 4.45 16.92
C ASN A 117 3.17 2.99 16.94
N GLU A 118 2.75 2.54 18.11
CA GLU A 118 2.08 1.26 18.29
C GLU A 118 0.57 1.44 18.09
N VAL A 119 -0.02 0.67 17.18
CA VAL A 119 -1.43 0.74 16.85
C VAL A 119 -2.06 -0.64 17.00
N ILE A 120 -3.21 -0.71 17.68
CA ILE A 120 -3.97 -1.94 17.81
C ILE A 120 -4.95 -2.04 16.65
N GLN A 121 -4.76 -3.04 15.80
CA GLN A 121 -5.64 -3.31 14.67
C GLN A 121 -6.02 -4.78 14.63
N ARG A 122 -7.34 -5.08 14.62
CA ARG A 122 -7.87 -6.46 14.55
C ARG A 122 -7.25 -7.37 15.63
N GLN A 123 -7.26 -6.89 16.88
CA GLN A 123 -6.71 -7.60 18.05
C GLN A 123 -5.22 -7.96 17.93
N ARG A 124 -4.48 -7.26 17.06
CA ARG A 124 -3.04 -7.42 16.92
C ARG A 124 -2.36 -6.07 17.04
N VAL A 125 -1.24 -6.07 17.73
CA VAL A 125 -0.33 -4.94 17.79
C VAL A 125 0.41 -4.84 16.46
N ILE A 126 0.34 -3.68 15.83
CA ILE A 126 1.11 -3.34 14.63
C ILE A 126 1.86 -2.03 14.89
N PHE A 127 3.08 -1.94 14.36
CA PHE A 127 3.87 -0.72 14.43
C PHE A 127 3.71 0.06 13.13
N MET A 128 3.58 1.38 13.22
CA MET A 128 3.43 2.27 12.07
C MET A 128 4.31 3.50 12.23
N LEU A 129 5.00 3.89 11.16
CA LEU A 129 5.75 5.14 11.14
C LEU A 129 4.78 6.29 10.89
N GLN A 130 4.68 7.22 11.83
CA GLN A 130 3.75 8.34 11.79
C GLN A 130 4.51 9.66 11.84
N ILE A 131 4.02 10.63 11.08
CA ILE A 131 4.53 11.99 11.07
C ILE A 131 3.53 12.86 11.79
N LEU A 132 4.01 13.54 12.82
CA LEU A 132 3.27 14.57 13.51
C LEU A 132 3.39 15.87 12.73
N LEU A 133 2.26 16.42 12.33
CA LEU A 133 2.17 17.68 11.59
C LEU A 133 1.88 18.82 12.56
N GLU A 134 2.48 19.98 12.29
CA GLU A 134 2.21 21.21 13.04
C GLU A 134 0.79 21.71 12.77
N GLN A 135 0.20 22.38 13.77
CA GLN A 135 -1.24 22.65 13.86
C GLN A 135 -1.82 23.53 12.73
N GLU A 136 -0.97 24.16 11.92
CA GLU A 136 -1.38 25.04 10.83
C GLU A 136 -1.96 24.28 9.62
N ILE A 137 -1.62 22.99 9.45
CA ILE A 137 -2.25 22.15 8.43
C ILE A 137 -3.61 21.70 8.97
N LYS A 138 -4.69 22.30 8.43
CA LYS A 138 -6.12 21.90 8.56
C LYS A 138 -6.37 20.88 9.68
N LYS A 139 -6.93 21.33 10.82
CA LYS A 139 -7.28 20.61 12.08
C LYS A 139 -7.63 19.10 12.03
N LYS A 140 -7.96 18.53 10.88
CA LYS A 140 -8.43 17.16 10.68
C LYS A 140 -7.31 16.11 10.49
N GLU A 141 -6.10 16.48 10.09
CA GLU A 141 -5.00 15.53 9.82
C GLU A 141 -3.72 15.93 10.55
N ARG A 142 -3.69 15.83 11.89
CA ARG A 142 -2.46 16.08 12.69
C ARG A 142 -1.42 14.96 12.55
N ILE A 143 -1.84 13.77 12.16
CA ILE A 143 -0.99 12.58 12.13
C ILE A 143 -1.08 12.00 10.72
N PHE A 144 0.07 11.83 10.08
CA PHE A 144 0.16 11.18 8.79
C PHE A 144 0.91 9.85 8.91
N SER A 145 0.29 8.76 8.50
CA SER A 145 0.94 7.45 8.52
C SER A 145 1.70 7.19 7.23
N LEU A 146 3.00 6.91 7.36
CA LEU A 146 3.81 6.33 6.28
C LEU A 146 3.62 4.82 6.26
N PHE A 147 3.79 4.22 5.08
CA PHE A 147 3.79 2.77 4.93
C PHE A 147 2.45 2.09 5.28
N GLU A 148 1.32 2.79 5.03
CA GLU A 148 -0.01 2.33 5.43
C GLU A 148 -0.43 1.04 4.71
N LYS A 149 0.02 0.85 3.45
CA LYS A 149 -0.31 -0.33 2.64
C LYS A 149 0.69 -1.45 2.84
N SER A 150 1.98 -1.12 2.89
CA SER A 150 3.06 -2.10 3.06
C SER A 150 3.10 -2.72 4.45
N LYS A 151 2.79 -1.95 5.52
CA LYS A 151 2.82 -2.39 6.93
C LYS A 151 4.05 -3.24 7.27
N PRO A 152 5.26 -2.68 7.14
CA PRO A 152 6.49 -3.41 7.41
C PRO A 152 6.59 -3.86 8.87
N ASN A 153 7.51 -4.80 9.14
CA ASN A 153 7.80 -5.22 10.50
C ASN A 153 8.54 -4.13 11.28
N LEU A 154 8.59 -4.26 12.61
CA LEU A 154 9.24 -3.29 13.49
C LEU A 154 10.72 -3.08 13.12
N GLN A 155 11.47 -4.16 12.86
CA GLN A 155 12.89 -4.07 12.48
C GLN A 155 13.13 -3.22 11.22
N CYS A 156 12.28 -3.37 10.21
CA CYS A 156 12.34 -2.55 9.00
C CYS A 156 11.95 -1.10 9.29
N LEU A 157 10.95 -0.87 10.16
CA LEU A 157 10.55 0.47 10.57
C LEU A 157 11.65 1.18 11.35
N GLU A 158 12.33 0.50 12.28
CA GLU A 158 13.48 1.02 13.02
C GLU A 158 14.63 1.38 12.08
N PHE A 159 14.92 0.53 11.09
CA PHE A 159 15.92 0.82 10.07
C PHE A 159 15.59 2.09 9.28
N ILE A 160 14.35 2.21 8.80
CA ILE A 160 13.86 3.37 8.06
C ILE A 160 13.87 4.63 8.92
N TYR A 161 13.41 4.51 10.17
CA TYR A 161 13.39 5.60 11.15
C TYR A 161 14.80 6.10 11.41
N ASN A 162 15.76 5.22 11.71
CA ASN A 162 17.14 5.61 11.96
C ASN A 162 17.78 6.30 10.74
N LEU A 163 17.46 5.85 9.51
CA LEU A 163 17.92 6.50 8.29
C LEU A 163 17.34 7.91 8.12
N LEU A 164 16.03 8.08 8.34
CA LEU A 164 15.36 9.36 8.25
C LEU A 164 15.84 10.31 9.35
N HIS A 165 15.89 9.83 10.60
CA HIS A 165 16.31 10.61 11.77
C HIS A 165 17.76 11.09 11.62
N LYS A 166 18.69 10.23 11.19
CA LYS A 166 20.08 10.63 10.91
C LYS A 166 20.20 11.69 9.81
N ARG A 167 19.26 11.74 8.88
CA ARG A 167 19.22 12.78 7.83
C ARG A 167 18.57 14.06 8.33
N TRP A 168 17.59 13.94 9.21
CA TRP A 168 16.85 15.03 9.83
C TRP A 168 17.70 15.81 10.84
N GLU A 169 18.39 15.12 11.75
CA GLU A 169 19.22 15.73 12.81
C GLU A 169 20.44 16.48 12.26
N LYS A 170 20.89 16.11 11.06
CA LYS A 170 21.95 16.83 10.34
C LYS A 170 21.43 18.00 9.50
N SER A 171 20.13 18.31 9.57
CA SER A 171 19.49 19.39 8.83
C SER A 171 19.69 20.74 9.48
#